data_AF-A0A2A2K6V5-F1
#
_entry.id   AF-A0A2A2K6V5-F1
#
_cell.length_a   1.000
_cell.length_b   1.000
_cell.length_c   1.000
_cell.angle_alpha   90.00
_cell.angle_beta   90.00
_cell.angle_gamma   90.00
#
_symmetry.space_group_name_H-M   'P 1'
#
loop_
_entity.id
_entity.type
_entity.pdbx_description
1 polymer ?
#
loop_
_entity_poly.entity_id
_entity_poly.type
_entity_poly.pdbx_seq_one_letter_code
_entity_poly.pdbx_strand_id
1 'polypeptide(L)'
;MYTISFRHEYNLLDIQWQRLFDLAGVERYAAELVDRFRKEGFTNGYRLRIDMGACSVQPVQAAAAIHERLAGFQRASRIAIVTASAITRLQVQRLMTQPYLRIFDTAEASWDWLTAPDAVAAA
;
A
#
# COMPACT_ATOMS: atom_id res chain seq x y z
N MET A 1 -0.84 0.35 15.14
CA MET A 1 -2.01 0.67 14.28
C MET A 1 -1.63 0.35 12.86
N TYR A 2 -0.48 0.86 12.44
CA TYR A 2 0.25 0.42 11.26
C TYR A 2 1.74 0.27 11.60
N THR A 3 2.49 -0.37 10.70
CA THR A 3 3.95 -0.38 10.64
C THR A 3 4.36 -0.01 9.22
N ILE A 4 5.39 0.83 9.07
CA ILE A 4 5.96 1.23 7.78
C ILE A 4 7.43 0.81 7.77
N SER A 5 7.82 0.03 6.77
CA SER A 5 9.18 -0.46 6.57
C SER A 5 9.65 -0.12 5.16
N PHE A 6 10.85 0.45 5.06
CA PHE A 6 11.49 0.77 3.78
C PHE A 6 12.56 -0.29 3.50
N ARG A 7 12.25 -1.22 2.59
CA ARG A 7 13.13 -2.32 2.21
C ARG A 7 13.89 -1.94 0.93
N HIS A 8 14.98 -1.19 1.12
CA HIS A 8 15.82 -0.63 0.05
C HIS A 8 16.32 -1.69 -0.93
N GLU A 9 16.68 -2.86 -0.43
CA GLU A 9 17.16 -4.01 -1.22
C GLU A 9 16.17 -4.46 -2.32
N TYR A 10 14.87 -4.19 -2.15
CA TYR A 10 13.82 -4.51 -3.13
C TYR A 10 13.16 -3.26 -3.73
N ASN A 11 13.66 -2.07 -3.40
CA ASN A 11 13.00 -0.79 -3.66
C ASN A 11 11.53 -0.82 -3.23
N LEU A 12 11.24 -1.36 -2.04
CA LEU A 12 9.90 -1.69 -1.57
C LEU A 12 9.52 -0.89 -0.31
N LEU A 13 8.41 -0.17 -0.40
CA LEU A 13 7.67 0.37 0.72
C LEU A 13 6.67 -0.69 1.21
N ASP A 14 6.92 -1.24 2.39
CA ASP A 14 6.14 -2.32 2.98
C ASP A 14 5.37 -1.83 4.20
N ILE A 15 4.04 -1.81 4.09
CA ILE A 15 3.15 -1.27 5.11
C ILE A 15 2.25 -2.38 5.61
N GLN A 16 2.13 -2.50 6.93
CA GLN A 16 1.16 -3.40 7.56
C GLN A 16 0.15 -2.60 8.36
N TRP A 17 -1.14 -2.86 8.18
CA TRP A 17 -2.23 -2.32 8.99
C TRP A 17 -2.74 -3.40 9.94
N GLN A 18 -2.82 -3.07 11.22
CA GLN A 18 -3.19 -4.01 12.29
C GLN A 18 -4.44 -3.57 13.05
N ARG A 19 -4.88 -2.31 12.90
CA ARG A 19 -6.06 -1.74 13.58
C ARG A 19 -6.77 -0.73 12.67
N LEU A 20 -8.02 -0.42 13.01
CA LEU A 20 -8.83 0.57 12.30
C LEU A 20 -8.27 1.98 12.48
N PHE A 21 -8.46 2.81 11.46
CA PHE A 21 -8.11 4.22 11.49
C PHE A 21 -9.31 5.07 11.93
N ASP A 22 -9.06 5.99 12.86
CA ASP A 22 -9.85 7.21 13.02
C ASP A 22 -9.24 8.34 12.18
N LEU A 23 -9.93 9.47 12.04
CA LEU A 23 -9.45 10.58 11.22
C LEU A 23 -8.11 11.14 11.73
N ALA A 24 -7.94 11.29 13.04
CA ALA A 24 -6.67 11.74 13.63
C ALA A 24 -5.52 10.75 13.34
N GLY A 25 -5.81 9.46 13.29
CA GLY A 25 -4.88 8.42 12.89
C GLY A 25 -4.54 8.47 11.40
N VAL A 26 -5.50 8.79 10.52
CA VAL A 26 -5.25 9.01 9.08
C VAL A 26 -4.27 10.18 8.89
N GLU A 27 -4.49 11.30 9.58
CA GLU A 27 -3.60 12.48 9.51
C GLU A 27 -2.17 12.13 9.89
N ARG A 28 -2.00 11.47 11.06
CA ARG A 28 -0.69 11.05 11.54
C ARG A 28 0.00 10.11 10.57
N TYR A 29 -0.74 9.13 10.04
CA TYR A 29 -0.21 8.16 9.10
C TYR A 29 0.24 8.79 7.79
N ALA A 30 -0.59 9.63 7.18
CA ALA A 30 -0.25 10.29 5.93
C ALA A 30 0.97 11.20 6.09
N ALA A 31 1.02 11.99 7.18
CA ALA A 31 2.15 12.86 7.47
C ALA A 31 3.45 12.07 7.73
N GLU A 32 3.39 11.01 8.55
CA GLU A 32 4.54 10.15 8.82
C GLU A 32 5.05 9.48 7.53
N LEU A 33 4.14 8.91 6.74
CA LEU A 33 4.49 8.21 5.50
C LEU A 33 5.20 9.15 4.53
N VAL A 34 4.68 10.37 4.33
CA VAL A 34 5.29 11.37 3.43
C VAL A 34 6.66 11.82 3.92
N ASP A 35 6.81 12.14 5.20
CA ASP A 35 8.08 12.59 5.75
C ASP A 35 9.15 11.49 5.69
N ARG A 36 8.78 10.25 6.05
CA ARG A 36 9.71 9.11 6.00
C ARG A 36 10.06 8.74 4.56
N PHE A 37 9.10 8.72 3.65
CA PHE A 37 9.38 8.44 2.23
C PHE A 37 10.43 9.39 1.65
N ARG A 38 10.33 10.69 1.99
CA ARG A 38 11.33 11.69 1.61
C ARG A 38 12.68 11.45 2.27
N LYS A 39 12.72 11.18 3.58
CA LYS A 39 13.96 10.95 4.33
C LYS A 39 14.72 9.71 3.88
N GLU A 40 13.99 8.67 3.48
CA GLU A 40 14.54 7.43 2.96
C GLU A 40 15.01 7.57 1.51
N GLY A 41 14.73 8.70 0.83
CA GLY A 41 15.21 8.94 -0.53
C GLY A 41 14.55 8.08 -1.60
N PHE A 42 13.38 7.48 -1.31
CA PHE A 42 12.60 6.77 -2.31
C PHE A 42 12.12 7.73 -3.40
N THR A 43 12.10 7.25 -4.64
CA THR A 43 11.63 7.99 -5.81
C THR A 43 10.67 7.14 -6.65
N ASN A 44 10.09 7.72 -7.70
CA ASN A 44 9.21 7.01 -8.63
C ASN A 44 9.78 5.65 -9.06
N GLY A 45 8.90 4.66 -9.22
CA GLY A 45 9.28 3.30 -9.62
C GLY A 45 9.51 2.33 -8.45
N TYR A 46 9.41 2.81 -7.21
CA TYR A 46 9.32 1.95 -6.03
C TYR A 46 8.11 1.00 -6.08
N ARG A 47 8.20 -0.09 -5.33
CA ARG A 47 7.13 -1.07 -5.14
C ARG A 47 6.42 -0.78 -3.83
N LEU A 48 5.12 -1.01 -3.79
CA LEU A 48 4.29 -0.77 -2.60
C LEU A 48 3.59 -2.06 -2.20
N ARG A 49 3.69 -2.43 -0.92
CA ARG A 49 2.81 -3.40 -0.29
C ARG A 49 2.00 -2.74 0.82
N ILE A 50 0.69 -2.95 0.82
CA ILE A 50 -0.17 -2.65 1.97
C ILE A 50 -0.83 -3.95 2.40
N ASP A 51 -0.37 -4.49 3.52
CA ASP A 51 -0.90 -5.69 4.14
C ASP A 51 -1.98 -5.33 5.16
N MET A 52 -3.21 -5.73 4.86
CA MET A 52 -4.39 -5.55 5.70
C MET A 52 -4.92 -6.88 6.25
N GLY A 53 -4.14 -7.96 6.16
CA GLY A 53 -4.57 -9.30 6.60
C GLY A 53 -4.89 -9.38 8.09
N ALA A 54 -4.22 -8.57 8.91
CA ALA A 54 -4.47 -8.47 10.35
C ALA A 54 -5.49 -7.40 10.74
N CYS A 55 -6.16 -6.76 9.77
CA CYS A 55 -7.07 -5.65 10.01
C CYS A 55 -8.50 -5.95 9.56
N SER A 56 -9.48 -5.60 10.39
CA SER A 56 -10.87 -5.51 9.95
C SER A 56 -11.02 -4.45 8.85
N VAL A 57 -12.11 -4.55 8.09
CA VAL A 57 -12.48 -3.58 7.04
C VAL A 57 -12.44 -2.16 7.60
N GLN A 58 -11.76 -1.25 6.90
CA GLN A 58 -11.67 0.15 7.32
C GLN A 58 -13.03 0.85 7.20
N PRO A 59 -13.38 1.76 8.13
CA PRO A 59 -14.51 2.65 7.97
C PRO A 59 -14.41 3.40 6.64
N VAL A 60 -15.51 3.55 5.92
CA VAL A 60 -15.54 4.19 4.59
C VAL A 60 -14.91 5.58 4.62
N GLN A 61 -15.23 6.38 5.65
CA GLN A 61 -14.65 7.72 5.83
C GLN A 61 -13.12 7.70 6.01
N ALA A 62 -12.58 6.68 6.68
CA ALA A 62 -11.14 6.56 6.91
C ALA A 62 -10.43 6.12 5.62
N ALA A 63 -11.00 5.15 4.90
CA ALA A 63 -10.46 4.73 3.60
C ALA A 63 -10.46 5.87 2.58
N ALA A 64 -11.56 6.64 2.51
CA ALA A 64 -11.65 7.82 1.65
C ALA A 64 -10.63 8.89 2.04
N ALA A 65 -10.52 9.22 3.33
CA ALA A 65 -9.55 10.21 3.81
C ALA A 65 -8.09 9.78 3.51
N ILE A 66 -7.75 8.50 3.69
CA ILE A 66 -6.42 7.98 3.32
C ILE A 66 -6.18 8.15 1.82
N HIS A 67 -7.16 7.79 0.99
CA HIS A 67 -7.05 7.91 -0.46
C HIS A 67 -6.84 9.37 -0.89
N GLU A 68 -7.63 10.31 -0.37
CA GLU A 68 -7.51 11.74 -0.67
C GLU A 68 -6.15 12.31 -0.28
N ARG A 69 -5.65 11.98 0.92
CA ARG A 69 -4.36 12.50 1.40
C ARG A 69 -3.15 11.91 0.69
N LEU A 70 -3.29 10.72 0.11
CA LEU A 70 -2.23 10.07 -0.65
C LEU A 70 -2.42 10.19 -2.17
N ALA A 71 -3.40 10.96 -2.65
CA ALA A 71 -3.66 11.13 -4.08
C ALA A 71 -2.46 11.75 -4.85
N GLY A 72 -1.66 12.59 -4.18
CA GLY A 72 -0.44 13.19 -4.74
C GLY A 72 0.84 12.41 -4.46
N PHE A 73 0.75 11.20 -3.89
CA PHE A 73 1.92 10.40 -3.54
C PHE A 73 2.65 9.92 -4.79
N GLN A 74 3.97 9.76 -4.70
CA GLN A 74 4.78 9.37 -5.85
C GLN A 74 4.33 8.02 -6.44
N ARG A 75 4.46 7.87 -7.76
CA ARG A 75 3.91 6.71 -8.47
C ARG A 75 4.76 5.46 -8.21
N ALA A 76 4.12 4.44 -7.67
CA ALA A 76 4.70 3.09 -7.57
C ALA A 76 4.72 2.40 -8.94
N SER A 77 5.68 1.47 -9.15
CA SER A 77 5.73 0.58 -10.31
C SER A 77 4.80 -0.62 -10.17
N ARG A 78 4.64 -1.13 -8.94
CA ARG A 78 3.76 -2.24 -8.56
C ARG A 78 3.12 -1.94 -7.22
N ILE A 79 1.82 -2.22 -7.11
CA ILE A 79 1.09 -2.12 -5.83
C ILE A 79 0.51 -3.49 -5.50
N ALA A 80 0.85 -4.01 -4.33
CA ALA A 80 0.23 -5.21 -3.77
C ALA A 80 -0.62 -4.83 -2.56
N ILE A 81 -1.87 -5.28 -2.57
CA ILE A 81 -2.80 -5.15 -1.45
C ILE A 81 -3.04 -6.55 -0.92
N VAL A 82 -2.84 -6.79 0.37
CA VAL A 82 -3.09 -8.10 0.98
C VAL A 82 -4.35 -8.04 1.83
N THR A 83 -5.36 -8.82 1.48
CA THR A 83 -6.57 -8.97 2.28
C THR A 83 -7.34 -10.22 1.88
N ALA A 84 -7.79 -10.99 2.88
CA ALA A 84 -8.75 -12.09 2.68
C ALA A 84 -10.22 -11.60 2.71
N SER A 85 -10.46 -10.32 3.01
CA SER A 85 -11.81 -9.76 3.12
C SER A 85 -12.34 -9.32 1.76
N ALA A 86 -13.46 -9.91 1.33
CA ALA A 86 -14.16 -9.51 0.11
C ALA A 86 -14.63 -8.05 0.17
N ILE A 87 -15.01 -7.55 1.36
CA ILE A 87 -15.45 -6.15 1.52
C ILE A 87 -14.27 -5.20 1.36
N THR A 88 -13.12 -5.50 1.98
CA THR A 88 -11.90 -4.70 1.81
C THR A 88 -11.45 -4.70 0.36
N ARG A 89 -11.51 -5.86 -0.31
CA ARG A 89 -11.23 -5.99 -1.75
C ARG A 89 -12.09 -5.04 -2.59
N LEU A 90 -13.40 -5.00 -2.36
CA LEU A 90 -14.31 -4.10 -3.07
C LEU A 90 -14.04 -2.62 -2.77
N GLN A 91 -13.73 -2.27 -1.50
CA GLN A 91 -13.36 -0.90 -1.15
C GLN A 91 -12.09 -0.45 -1.87
N VAL A 92 -11.05 -1.29 -1.89
CA VAL A 92 -9.80 -1.02 -2.59
C VAL A 92 -10.06 -0.84 -4.09
N GLN A 93 -10.81 -1.74 -4.73
CA GLN A 93 -11.11 -1.64 -6.17
C GLN A 93 -11.88 -0.36 -6.55
N ARG A 94 -12.66 0.20 -5.61
CA ARG A 94 -13.38 1.47 -5.84
C ARG A 94 -12.47 2.69 -5.72
N LEU A 95 -11.55 2.67 -4.76
CA LEU A 95 -10.68 3.82 -4.46
C LEU A 95 -9.38 3.80 -5.28
N MET A 96 -8.89 2.62 -5.66
CA MET A 96 -7.60 2.43 -6.30
C MET A 96 -7.78 1.80 -7.68
N THR A 97 -7.64 2.63 -8.71
CA THR A 97 -7.88 2.25 -10.11
C THR A 97 -6.60 1.98 -10.90
N GLN A 98 -5.45 1.93 -10.23
CA GLN A 98 -4.16 1.75 -10.89
C GLN A 98 -4.08 0.36 -11.56
N PRO A 99 -3.78 0.27 -12.87
CA PRO A 99 -3.77 -1.02 -13.58
C PRO A 99 -2.62 -1.95 -13.17
N TYR A 100 -1.62 -1.42 -12.46
CA TYR A 100 -0.48 -2.13 -11.90
C TYR A 100 -0.70 -2.52 -10.42
N LEU A 101 -1.93 -2.41 -9.91
CA LEU A 101 -2.34 -2.90 -8.60
C LEU A 101 -2.84 -4.34 -8.70
N ARG A 102 -2.42 -5.19 -7.75
CA ARG A 102 -2.97 -6.53 -7.56
C ARG A 102 -3.36 -6.75 -6.10
N ILE A 103 -4.45 -7.50 -5.89
CA ILE A 103 -4.97 -7.83 -4.55
C ILE A 103 -4.76 -9.33 -4.31
N PHE A 104 -4.08 -9.65 -3.22
CA PHE A 104 -3.68 -11.00 -2.82
C PHE A 104 -4.41 -11.40 -1.54
N ASP A 105 -4.67 -12.70 -1.37
CA ASP A 105 -5.24 -13.23 -0.13
C ASP A 105 -4.17 -13.45 0.95
N THR A 106 -2.91 -13.65 0.55
CA THR A 106 -1.79 -13.93 1.47
C THR A 106 -0.61 -12.99 1.27
N ALA A 107 0.11 -12.72 2.36
CA ALA A 107 1.32 -11.89 2.34
C ALA A 107 2.45 -12.54 1.53
N GLU A 108 2.55 -13.87 1.56
CA GLU A 108 3.52 -14.66 0.80
C GLU A 108 3.34 -14.50 -0.72
N ALA A 109 2.14 -14.73 -1.25
CA ALA A 109 1.88 -14.58 -2.68
C ALA A 109 2.13 -13.14 -3.17
N SER A 110 1.82 -12.14 -2.33
CA SER A 110 2.12 -10.75 -2.64
C SER A 110 3.62 -10.47 -2.69
N TRP A 111 4.39 -11.12 -1.81
CA TRP A 111 5.84 -10.96 -1.71
C TRP A 111 6.51 -11.50 -2.96
N ASP A 112 6.20 -12.74 -3.34
CA ASP A 112 6.77 -13.39 -4.52
C ASP A 112 6.52 -12.55 -5.78
N TRP A 113 5.31 -12.00 -5.93
CA TRP A 113 5.00 -11.13 -7.06
C TRP A 113 5.73 -9.79 -7.03
N LEU A 114 5.92 -9.19 -5.84
CA LEU A 114 6.64 -7.91 -5.72
C LEU A 114 8.13 -8.07 -6.00
N THR A 115 8.74 -9.16 -5.52
CA THR A 115 10.18 -9.39 -5.66
C THR A 115 10.56 -10.09 -6.96
N ALA A 116 9.59 -10.64 -7.69
CA ALA A 116 9.82 -11.18 -9.02
C ALA A 116 10.45 -10.10 -9.94
N PRO A 117 11.43 -10.48 -10.78
CA PRO A 117 12.00 -9.58 -11.77
C PRO A 117 10.93 -8.86 -12.59
N ASP A 118 11.24 -7.67 -13.08
CA ASP A 118 10.40 -7.05 -14.10
C ASP A 118 10.43 -7.93 -15.35
N ALA A 119 9.24 -8.29 -15.83
CA ALA A 119 9.13 -8.98 -17.11
C ALA A 119 9.81 -8.07 -18.13
N VAL A 120 10.94 -8.53 -18.68
CA VAL A 120 11.65 -7.81 -19.73
C VAL A 120 10.63 -7.63 -20.83
N ALA A 121 10.21 -6.39 -21.07
CA ALA A 121 9.36 -6.09 -22.21
C ALA A 121 10.15 -6.57 -23.44
N ALA A 122 9.65 -7.61 -24.11
CA ALA A 122 10.21 -8.03 -25.37
C ALA A 122 10.17 -6.81 -26.31
N ALA A 123 11.35 -6.42 -26.78
CA ALA A 123 11.59 -5.27 -27.64
C ALA A 123 10.81 -5.37 -28.95
#